data_AF-A0A7J6M0A9-F1
#
_entry.id   AF-A0A7J6M0A9-F1
#
_cell.length_a   1.000
_cell.length_b   1.000
_cell.length_c   1.000
_cell.angle_alpha   90.00
_cell.angle_beta   90.00
_cell.angle_gamma   90.00
#
_symmetry.space_group_name_H-M   'P 1'
#
loop_
_entity.id
_entity.type
_entity.pdbx_description
1 polymer ?
#
loop_
_entity_poly.entity_id
_entity_poly.type
_entity_poly.pdbx_seq_one_letter_code
_entity_poly.pdbx_strand_id
1 'polypeptide(L)'
;MSTATAASASAAATGDIDVTMDDQLRINRFSRLNQTYEEMEEEMLQLKEKLKLCDSAVEEVELCMDDDGLMLSVGECFVPVDEDQALENVENKKDELSAEMDRLTQKSDAIQEEMRELKKVLYAKFGDTINLGAQCCLIGEDRDEDLMREWTRMAVEEWRAIRSLYDVASVCLAVEEVERVRAARLEAVDKERRQRQAEVEDSLIAMRVTRMETLGEEMRAEQERMRDELNEWCVEERTARMRSMQEDFERRTAELEEKLEDHKRALRERVADLGESQRRAIELLVKATPGRLPGT
;
A
#
# COMPACT_ATOMS: atom_id res chain seq x y z
N MET A 1 72.38 -31.70 18.22
CA MET A 1 72.84 -32.06 16.86
C MET A 1 72.58 -33.54 16.64
N SER A 2 71.86 -33.82 15.55
CA SER A 2 71.66 -35.08 14.81
C SER A 2 71.45 -36.41 15.55
N THR A 3 70.24 -36.95 15.36
CA THR A 3 70.00 -38.38 15.16
C THR A 3 69.31 -38.59 13.81
N ALA A 4 69.75 -39.61 13.07
CA ALA A 4 69.31 -39.97 11.72
C ALA A 4 68.55 -41.30 11.74
N THR A 5 67.55 -41.48 10.84
CA THR A 5 67.01 -42.70 10.17
C THR A 5 65.55 -42.43 9.77
N ALA A 6 64.95 -42.90 8.67
CA ALA A 6 65.35 -43.72 7.52
C ALA A 6 64.33 -43.43 6.38
N ALA A 7 64.79 -43.44 5.13
CA ALA A 7 63.97 -43.33 3.93
C ALA A 7 63.38 -44.70 3.55
N SER A 8 62.10 -44.73 3.17
CA SER A 8 61.43 -45.90 2.60
C SER A 8 61.40 -45.80 1.08
N ALA A 9 61.86 -46.87 0.43
CA ALA A 9 61.91 -47.04 -1.02
C ALA A 9 60.66 -47.75 -1.55
N SER A 10 60.13 -47.31 -2.69
CA SER A 10 59.27 -48.12 -3.56
C SER A 10 59.75 -47.98 -5.01
N ALA A 11 60.49 -48.98 -5.48
CA ALA A 11 60.85 -49.12 -6.88
C ALA A 11 59.92 -50.17 -7.50
N ALA A 12 58.99 -49.74 -8.36
CA ALA A 12 58.20 -50.63 -9.19
C ALA A 12 58.96 -50.87 -10.50
N ALA A 13 59.27 -52.14 -10.77
CA ALA A 13 59.87 -52.60 -12.01
C ALA A 13 58.79 -52.64 -13.11
N THR A 14 58.86 -51.74 -14.08
CA THR A 14 58.13 -51.85 -15.34
C THR A 14 58.95 -52.72 -16.30
N GLY A 15 58.55 -53.99 -16.43
CA GLY A 15 59.08 -54.85 -17.49
C GLY A 15 58.66 -54.31 -18.85
N ASP A 16 59.56 -54.37 -19.83
CA ASP A 16 59.30 -53.98 -21.22
C ASP A 16 58.16 -54.85 -21.78
N ILE A 17 56.95 -54.28 -21.93
CA ILE A 17 55.78 -54.98 -22.46
C ILE A 17 55.83 -54.86 -23.99
N ASP A 18 55.91 -55.99 -24.68
CA ASP A 18 55.93 -56.02 -26.15
C ASP A 18 54.54 -55.67 -26.71
N VAL A 19 54.48 -54.61 -27.53
CA VAL A 19 53.25 -54.05 -28.10
C VAL A 19 53.00 -54.69 -29.46
N THR A 20 51.93 -55.49 -29.59
CA THR A 20 51.59 -56.13 -30.86
C THR A 20 50.72 -55.23 -31.73
N MET A 21 50.69 -55.48 -33.04
CA MET A 21 49.84 -54.72 -33.98
C MET A 21 48.35 -54.78 -33.61
N ASP A 22 47.86 -55.93 -33.15
CA ASP A 22 46.47 -56.10 -32.69
C ASP A 22 46.15 -55.22 -31.48
N ASP A 23 47.12 -54.98 -30.59
CA ASP A 23 46.94 -54.10 -29.45
C ASP A 23 46.86 -52.64 -29.88
N GLN A 24 47.71 -52.22 -30.82
CA GLN A 24 47.65 -50.87 -31.38
C GLN A 24 46.34 -50.63 -32.12
N LEU A 25 45.79 -51.65 -32.81
CA LEU A 25 44.48 -51.57 -33.43
C LEU A 25 43.36 -51.40 -32.39
N ARG A 26 43.44 -52.11 -31.25
CA ARG A 26 42.49 -51.95 -30.14
C ARG A 26 42.59 -50.58 -29.48
N ILE A 27 43.81 -50.05 -29.29
CA ILE A 27 44.05 -48.69 -28.78
C ILE A 27 43.44 -47.65 -29.74
N ASN A 28 43.72 -47.77 -31.03
CA ASN A 28 43.17 -46.85 -32.03
C ASN A 28 41.64 -46.93 -32.12
N ARG A 29 41.06 -48.14 -31.97
CA ARG A 29 39.61 -48.33 -31.91
C ARG A 29 39.03 -47.66 -30.66
N PHE A 30 39.65 -47.85 -29.50
CA PHE A 30 39.25 -47.19 -28.26
C PHE A 30 39.28 -45.66 -28.39
N SER A 31 40.34 -45.07 -28.96
CA SER A 31 40.42 -43.62 -29.19
C SER A 31 39.31 -43.11 -30.10
N ARG A 32 38.96 -43.85 -31.17
CA ARG A 32 37.86 -43.47 -32.07
C ARG A 32 36.49 -43.56 -31.40
N LEU A 33 36.26 -44.62 -30.63
CA LEU A 33 35.02 -44.79 -29.88
C LEU A 33 34.86 -43.69 -28.84
N ASN A 34 35.94 -43.34 -28.14
CA ASN A 34 35.95 -42.25 -27.16
C ASN A 34 35.62 -40.90 -27.81
N GLN A 35 36.26 -40.56 -28.94
CA GLN A 35 35.93 -39.34 -29.67
C GLN A 35 34.46 -39.33 -30.14
N THR A 36 33.98 -40.46 -30.67
CA THR A 36 32.58 -40.58 -31.12
C THR A 36 31.61 -40.44 -29.95
N TYR A 37 31.97 -40.97 -28.77
CA TYR A 37 31.18 -40.86 -27.55
C TYR A 37 31.11 -39.41 -27.05
N GLU A 38 32.24 -38.68 -27.05
CA GLU A 38 32.29 -37.26 -26.70
C GLU A 38 31.42 -36.42 -27.66
N GLU A 39 31.53 -36.64 -28.97
CA GLU A 39 30.69 -35.98 -29.97
C GLU A 39 29.19 -36.27 -29.74
N MET A 40 28.83 -37.51 -29.37
CA MET A 40 27.45 -37.86 -29.02
C MET A 40 26.97 -37.22 -27.72
N GLU A 41 27.83 -37.10 -26.69
CA GLU A 41 27.48 -36.39 -25.45
C GLU A 41 27.24 -34.90 -25.70
N GLU A 42 28.05 -34.26 -26.54
CA GLU A 42 27.86 -32.87 -26.96
C GLU A 42 26.53 -32.71 -27.73
N GLU A 43 26.21 -33.63 -28.65
CA GLU A 43 24.95 -33.60 -29.40
C GLU A 43 23.74 -33.79 -28.47
N MET A 44 23.81 -34.73 -27.52
CA MET A 44 22.78 -34.92 -26.50
C MET A 44 22.60 -33.65 -25.63
N LEU A 45 23.68 -32.94 -25.31
CA LEU A 45 23.59 -31.68 -24.56
C LEU A 45 22.85 -30.60 -25.37
N GLN A 46 23.17 -30.46 -26.66
CA GLN A 46 22.49 -29.53 -27.57
C GLN A 46 21.00 -29.87 -27.74
N LEU A 47 20.65 -31.15 -27.84
CA LEU A 47 19.25 -31.57 -27.91
C LEU A 47 18.49 -31.24 -26.61
N LYS A 48 19.13 -31.38 -25.43
CA LYS A 48 18.52 -30.98 -24.15
C LYS A 48 18.26 -29.48 -24.10
N GLU A 49 19.17 -28.67 -24.63
CA GLU A 49 18.97 -27.22 -24.72
C GLU A 49 17.82 -26.87 -25.66
N LYS A 50 17.72 -27.52 -26.83
CA LYS A 50 16.60 -27.35 -27.76
C LYS A 50 15.25 -27.75 -27.15
N LEU A 51 15.22 -28.81 -26.34
CA LEU A 51 14.00 -29.26 -25.66
C LEU A 51 13.52 -28.23 -24.62
N LYS A 52 14.46 -27.65 -23.84
CA LYS A 52 14.15 -26.52 -22.95
C LYS A 52 13.65 -25.29 -23.70
N LEU A 53 14.23 -24.99 -24.87
CA LEU A 53 13.75 -23.89 -25.71
C LEU A 53 12.31 -24.14 -26.18
N CYS A 54 11.94 -25.39 -26.47
CA CYS A 54 10.56 -25.74 -26.78
C CYS A 54 9.64 -25.55 -25.57
N ASP A 55 10.09 -25.86 -24.34
CA ASP A 55 9.30 -25.57 -23.13
C ASP A 55 9.05 -24.07 -22.96
N SER A 56 10.10 -23.25 -23.11
CA SER A 56 9.95 -21.79 -23.09
C SER A 56 9.04 -21.27 -24.23
N ALA A 57 9.08 -21.89 -25.41
CA ALA A 57 8.20 -21.52 -26.51
C ALA A 57 6.71 -21.81 -26.19
N VAL A 58 6.41 -22.91 -25.49
CA VAL A 58 5.04 -23.18 -25.01
C VAL A 58 4.58 -22.10 -24.04
N GLU A 59 5.41 -21.74 -23.05
CA GLU A 59 5.09 -20.68 -22.08
C GLU A 59 4.78 -19.34 -22.76
N GLU A 60 5.57 -18.96 -23.77
CA GLU A 60 5.34 -17.70 -24.52
C GLU A 60 4.06 -17.74 -25.37
N VAL A 61 3.69 -18.90 -25.92
CA VAL A 61 2.43 -19.07 -26.67
C VAL A 61 1.24 -18.90 -25.72
N GLU A 62 1.26 -19.54 -24.54
CA GLU A 62 0.19 -19.44 -23.53
C GLU A 62 0.02 -18.02 -22.95
N LEU A 63 1.10 -17.21 -22.94
CA LEU A 63 1.07 -15.82 -22.47
C LEU A 63 0.56 -14.85 -23.54
N CYS A 64 0.46 -15.26 -24.80
CA CYS A 64 0.00 -14.40 -25.89
C CYS A 64 -1.51 -14.16 -25.77
N MET A 65 -1.92 -12.91 -25.56
CA MET A 65 -3.33 -12.52 -25.43
C MET A 65 -3.96 -12.01 -26.73
N ASP A 66 -3.19 -11.98 -27.83
CA ASP A 66 -3.60 -11.43 -29.12
C ASP A 66 -3.87 -12.57 -30.12
N ASP A 67 -5.11 -12.68 -30.61
CA ASP A 67 -5.54 -13.75 -31.53
C ASP A 67 -4.74 -13.81 -32.87
N ASP A 68 -4.16 -12.68 -33.29
CA ASP A 68 -3.30 -12.55 -34.50
C ASP A 68 -1.81 -12.36 -34.15
N GLY A 69 -1.42 -12.57 -32.89
CA GLY A 69 -0.07 -12.26 -32.38
C GLY A 69 0.99 -13.34 -32.66
N LEU A 70 0.57 -14.56 -33.02
CA LEU A 70 1.45 -15.71 -33.15
C LEU A 70 1.92 -15.92 -34.59
N MET A 71 3.25 -16.03 -34.75
CA MET A 71 3.87 -16.33 -36.03
C MET A 71 4.87 -17.48 -35.91
N LEU A 72 4.65 -18.54 -36.69
CA LEU A 72 5.53 -19.68 -36.76
C LEU A 72 6.66 -19.42 -37.77
N SER A 73 7.90 -19.67 -37.36
CA SER A 73 9.07 -19.61 -38.25
C SER A 73 9.24 -20.92 -39.00
N VAL A 74 9.19 -20.87 -40.33
CA VAL A 74 9.46 -22.01 -41.22
C VAL A 74 10.59 -21.62 -42.17
N GLY A 75 11.82 -22.01 -41.80
CA GLY A 75 13.03 -21.65 -42.54
C GLY A 75 13.32 -20.15 -42.47
N GLU A 76 13.03 -19.42 -43.56
CA GLU A 76 13.23 -17.96 -43.65
C GLU A 76 11.90 -17.18 -43.70
N CYS A 77 10.76 -17.88 -43.63
CA CYS A 77 9.42 -17.28 -43.71
C CYS A 77 8.68 -17.38 -42.38
N PHE A 78 7.82 -16.42 -42.09
CA PHE A 78 6.93 -16.41 -40.93
C PHE A 78 5.48 -16.60 -41.39
N VAL A 79 4.79 -17.58 -40.82
CA VAL A 79 3.40 -17.91 -41.15
C VAL A 79 2.53 -17.62 -39.92
N PRO A 80 1.46 -16.82 -40.05
CA PRO A 80 0.53 -16.63 -38.94
C PRO A 80 -0.18 -17.96 -38.64
N VAL A 81 -0.25 -18.32 -37.37
CA VAL A 81 -0.87 -19.56 -36.89
C VAL A 81 -1.76 -19.24 -35.70
N ASP A 82 -2.79 -20.05 -35.49
CA ASP A 82 -3.56 -20.00 -34.25
C ASP A 82 -2.80 -20.68 -33.09
N GLU A 83 -3.27 -20.46 -31.87
CA GLU A 83 -2.65 -21.00 -30.65
C GLU A 83 -2.59 -22.53 -30.67
N ASP A 84 -3.68 -23.19 -31.07
CA ASP A 84 -3.77 -24.65 -31.15
C ASP A 84 -2.72 -25.23 -32.11
N GLN A 85 -2.55 -24.63 -33.30
CA GLN A 85 -1.55 -25.03 -34.29
C GLN A 85 -0.13 -24.74 -33.82
N ALA A 86 0.10 -23.65 -33.10
CA ALA A 86 1.40 -23.32 -32.54
C ALA A 86 1.81 -24.36 -31.48
N LEU A 87 0.90 -24.70 -30.56
CA LEU A 87 1.12 -25.71 -29.54
C LEU A 87 1.31 -27.11 -30.15
N GLU A 88 0.48 -27.51 -31.11
CA GLU A 88 0.63 -28.79 -31.82
C GLU A 88 2.01 -28.90 -32.50
N ASN A 89 2.50 -27.82 -33.12
CA ASN A 89 3.82 -27.82 -33.77
C ASN A 89 4.95 -27.95 -32.75
N VAL A 90 4.89 -27.20 -31.65
CA VAL A 90 5.91 -27.28 -30.59
C VAL A 90 5.93 -28.66 -29.95
N GLU A 91 4.76 -29.27 -29.71
CA GLU A 91 4.68 -30.64 -29.15
C GLU A 91 5.25 -31.68 -30.11
N ASN A 92 4.89 -31.63 -31.39
CA ASN A 92 5.50 -32.48 -32.42
C ASN A 92 7.02 -32.32 -32.45
N LYS A 93 7.53 -31.10 -32.23
CA LYS A 93 8.97 -30.85 -32.20
C LYS A 93 9.65 -31.42 -30.96
N LYS A 94 8.98 -31.37 -29.80
CA LYS A 94 9.46 -32.02 -28.57
C LYS A 94 9.54 -33.53 -28.74
N ASP A 95 8.52 -34.14 -29.34
CA ASP A 95 8.50 -35.58 -29.61
C ASP A 95 9.65 -36.00 -30.55
N GLU A 96 9.87 -35.26 -31.64
CA GLU A 96 11.02 -35.49 -32.54
C GLU A 96 12.37 -35.41 -31.80
N LEU A 97 12.57 -34.37 -30.99
CA LEU A 97 13.81 -34.16 -30.24
C LEU A 97 14.01 -35.22 -29.16
N SER A 98 12.94 -35.64 -28.48
CA SER A 98 12.98 -36.70 -27.47
C SER A 98 13.30 -38.05 -28.09
N ALA A 99 12.69 -38.39 -29.24
CA ALA A 99 12.99 -39.62 -29.95
C ALA A 99 14.46 -39.67 -30.43
N GLU A 100 15.00 -38.54 -30.88
CA GLU A 100 16.42 -38.44 -31.26
C GLU A 100 17.34 -38.56 -30.03
N MET A 101 16.96 -37.98 -28.88
CA MET A 101 17.67 -38.15 -27.62
C MET A 101 17.76 -39.62 -27.20
N ASP A 102 16.63 -40.34 -27.26
CA ASP A 102 16.57 -41.76 -26.89
C ASP A 102 17.46 -42.59 -27.83
N ARG A 103 17.45 -42.26 -29.13
CA ARG A 103 18.29 -42.92 -30.13
C ARG A 103 19.79 -42.70 -29.86
N LEU A 104 20.20 -41.47 -29.54
CA LEU A 104 21.59 -41.17 -29.21
C LEU A 104 22.01 -41.80 -27.89
N THR A 105 21.11 -41.85 -26.90
CA THR A 105 21.37 -42.51 -25.61
C THR A 105 21.64 -44.00 -25.82
N GLN A 106 20.80 -44.71 -26.59
CA GLN A 106 21.01 -46.13 -26.90
C GLN A 106 22.32 -46.40 -27.63
N LYS A 107 22.73 -45.50 -28.54
CA LYS A 107 24.03 -45.61 -29.24
C LYS A 107 25.20 -45.33 -28.31
N SER A 108 25.07 -44.33 -27.45
CA SER A 108 26.07 -43.96 -26.45
C SER A 108 26.31 -45.11 -25.48
N ASP A 109 25.25 -45.75 -24.99
CA ASP A 109 25.32 -46.93 -24.12
C ASP A 109 26.03 -48.12 -24.80
N ALA A 110 25.72 -48.37 -26.08
CA ALA A 110 26.37 -49.43 -26.85
C ALA A 110 27.87 -49.17 -27.06
N ILE A 111 28.25 -47.92 -27.36
CA ILE A 111 29.66 -47.52 -27.49
C ILE A 111 30.36 -47.63 -26.14
N GLN A 112 29.70 -47.26 -25.05
CA GLN A 112 30.27 -47.36 -23.70
C GLN A 112 30.52 -48.81 -23.28
N GLU A 113 29.62 -49.74 -23.62
CA GLU A 113 29.83 -51.19 -23.42
C GLU A 113 31.01 -51.70 -24.26
N GLU A 114 31.14 -51.26 -25.51
CA GLU A 114 32.27 -51.67 -26.36
C GLU A 114 33.61 -51.12 -25.83
N MET A 115 33.63 -49.86 -25.39
CA MET A 115 34.78 -49.24 -24.73
C MET A 115 35.14 -49.97 -23.43
N ARG A 116 34.15 -50.43 -22.66
CA ARG A 116 34.31 -51.21 -21.44
C ARG A 116 35.03 -52.53 -21.70
N GLU A 117 34.60 -53.27 -22.71
CA GLU A 117 35.22 -54.53 -23.09
C GLU A 117 36.66 -54.33 -23.59
N LEU A 118 36.88 -53.34 -24.46
CA LEU A 118 38.21 -52.99 -24.96
C LEU A 118 39.16 -52.56 -23.83
N LYS A 119 38.67 -51.78 -22.87
CA LYS A 119 39.43 -51.34 -21.69
C LYS A 119 39.90 -52.54 -20.87
N LYS A 120 39.01 -53.50 -20.55
CA LYS A 120 39.38 -54.72 -19.81
C LYS A 120 40.50 -55.50 -20.52
N VAL A 121 40.39 -55.67 -21.84
CA VAL A 121 41.41 -56.40 -22.63
C VAL A 121 42.75 -55.68 -22.65
N LEU A 122 42.74 -54.36 -22.80
CA LEU A 122 43.96 -53.53 -22.85
C LEU A 122 44.65 -53.47 -21.48
N TYR A 123 43.91 -53.23 -20.39
CA TYR A 123 44.48 -53.21 -19.03
C TYR A 123 44.96 -54.58 -18.56
N ALA A 124 44.31 -55.68 -18.95
CA ALA A 124 44.78 -57.04 -18.63
C ALA A 124 46.17 -57.35 -19.21
N LYS A 125 46.57 -56.67 -20.29
CA LYS A 125 47.85 -56.89 -20.98
C LYS A 125 48.91 -55.84 -20.64
N PHE A 126 48.52 -54.56 -20.54
CA PHE A 126 49.45 -53.44 -20.37
C PHE A 126 49.46 -52.84 -18.96
N GLY A 127 48.53 -53.24 -18.08
CA GLY A 127 48.40 -52.70 -16.73
C GLY A 127 48.31 -51.17 -16.73
N ASP A 128 48.96 -50.55 -15.75
CA ASP A 128 48.99 -49.09 -15.58
C ASP A 128 49.97 -48.36 -16.53
N THR A 129 50.58 -49.08 -17.48
CA THR A 129 51.61 -48.51 -18.38
C THR A 129 50.99 -47.81 -19.60
N ILE A 130 49.70 -48.04 -19.89
CA ILE A 130 48.98 -47.38 -20.99
C ILE A 130 48.10 -46.23 -20.49
N ASN A 131 48.23 -45.08 -21.14
CA ASN A 131 47.33 -43.95 -20.93
C ASN A 131 46.23 -43.97 -22.00
N LEU A 132 45.12 -44.63 -21.70
CA LEU A 132 43.91 -44.50 -22.49
C LEU A 132 43.27 -43.18 -22.09
N GLY A 133 43.10 -42.27 -23.06
CA GLY A 133 42.62 -40.90 -22.85
C GLY A 133 41.55 -40.80 -21.77
N ALA A 134 41.74 -39.85 -20.87
CA ALA A 134 41.05 -39.75 -19.60
C ALA A 134 39.56 -39.41 -19.73
N GLN A 135 38.74 -40.39 -20.10
CA GLN A 135 37.32 -40.39 -19.78
C GLN A 135 36.78 -41.82 -19.75
N CYS A 136 37.02 -42.51 -18.63
CA CYS A 136 36.26 -43.71 -18.27
C CYS A 136 36.33 -43.91 -16.75
N CYS A 137 35.59 -43.07 -16.02
CA CYS A 137 34.89 -43.55 -14.83
C CYS A 137 33.82 -44.53 -15.33
N LEU A 138 33.47 -45.57 -14.55
CA LEU A 138 32.58 -46.69 -14.92
C LEU A 138 33.30 -47.84 -15.63
N ILE A 139 34.26 -48.50 -14.95
CA ILE A 139 34.23 -49.95 -14.61
C ILE A 139 35.34 -50.19 -13.59
N GLY A 140 34.94 -50.53 -12.37
CA GLY A 140 35.81 -51.09 -11.35
C GLY A 140 35.00 -51.45 -10.12
N GLU A 141 34.38 -52.64 -10.12
CA GLU A 141 34.04 -53.32 -8.87
C GLU A 141 35.36 -53.66 -8.16
N ASP A 142 35.93 -52.73 -7.41
CA ASP A 142 37.04 -53.01 -6.50
C ASP A 142 37.15 -51.89 -5.47
N ARG A 143 36.33 -51.98 -4.41
CA ARG A 143 36.43 -51.33 -3.08
C ARG A 143 36.54 -49.80 -2.98
N ASP A 144 37.12 -49.10 -3.94
CA ASP A 144 37.21 -47.64 -4.00
C ASP A 144 35.93 -47.01 -4.52
N GLU A 145 35.11 -47.71 -5.33
CA GLU A 145 33.76 -47.25 -5.69
C GLU A 145 32.80 -47.30 -4.50
N ASP A 146 32.92 -48.27 -3.59
CA ASP A 146 32.12 -48.29 -2.35
C ASP A 146 32.58 -47.21 -1.38
N LEU A 147 33.89 -46.99 -1.28
CA LEU A 147 34.43 -45.89 -0.49
C LEU A 147 34.03 -44.53 -1.08
N MET A 148 34.08 -44.37 -2.41
CA MET A 148 33.61 -43.18 -3.11
C MET A 148 32.09 -43.06 -3.07
N ARG A 149 31.31 -44.14 -3.11
CA ARG A 149 29.85 -44.10 -2.94
C ARG A 149 29.48 -43.78 -1.51
N GLU A 150 30.21 -44.27 -0.51
CA GLU A 150 30.06 -43.87 0.90
C GLU A 150 30.51 -42.44 1.11
N TRP A 151 31.66 -42.02 0.57
CA TRP A 151 32.10 -40.62 0.61
C TRP A 151 31.15 -39.70 -0.14
N THR A 152 30.61 -40.10 -1.28
CA THR A 152 29.63 -39.34 -2.05
C THR A 152 28.30 -39.33 -1.32
N ARG A 153 27.88 -40.43 -0.68
CA ARG A 153 26.67 -40.49 0.13
C ARG A 153 26.80 -39.64 1.39
N MET A 154 27.93 -39.73 2.09
CA MET A 154 28.27 -38.85 3.23
C MET A 154 28.37 -37.40 2.80
N ALA A 155 29.04 -37.09 1.69
CA ALA A 155 29.15 -35.74 1.16
C ALA A 155 27.79 -35.21 0.70
N VAL A 156 26.92 -36.04 0.12
CA VAL A 156 25.53 -35.70 -0.26
C VAL A 156 24.65 -35.55 0.97
N GLU A 157 24.86 -36.33 2.04
CA GLU A 157 24.16 -36.19 3.31
C GLU A 157 24.60 -34.94 4.07
N GLU A 158 25.91 -34.66 4.12
CA GLU A 158 26.47 -33.41 4.63
C GLU A 158 26.00 -32.22 3.78
N TRP A 159 26.01 -32.32 2.45
CA TRP A 159 25.46 -31.28 1.57
C TRP A 159 23.96 -31.13 1.72
N ARG A 160 23.19 -32.20 1.95
CA ARG A 160 21.75 -32.10 2.28
C ARG A 160 21.55 -31.44 3.63
N ALA A 161 22.39 -31.73 4.62
CA ALA A 161 22.32 -31.08 5.92
C ALA A 161 22.67 -29.59 5.80
N ILE A 162 23.72 -29.24 5.06
CA ILE A 162 24.12 -27.85 4.78
C ILE A 162 23.04 -27.13 3.98
N ARG A 163 22.47 -27.76 2.95
CA ARG A 163 21.38 -27.19 2.14
C ARG A 163 20.10 -27.02 2.94
N SER A 164 19.74 -28.00 3.77
CA SER A 164 18.61 -27.89 4.71
C SER A 164 18.81 -26.75 5.70
N LEU A 165 20.02 -26.61 6.26
CA LEU A 165 20.36 -25.48 7.14
C LEU A 165 20.31 -24.14 6.39
N TYR A 166 20.76 -24.10 5.13
CA TYR A 166 20.68 -22.92 4.29
C TYR A 166 19.23 -22.56 3.92
N ASP A 167 18.41 -23.55 3.56
CA ASP A 167 16.99 -23.37 3.24
C ASP A 167 16.23 -22.90 4.48
N VAL A 168 16.48 -23.48 5.66
CA VAL A 168 15.93 -23.03 6.94
C VAL A 168 16.41 -21.62 7.26
N ALA A 169 17.70 -21.31 7.09
CA ALA A 169 18.23 -19.97 7.33
C ALA A 169 17.66 -18.93 6.36
N SER A 170 17.49 -19.30 5.09
CA SER A 170 16.89 -18.48 4.04
C SER A 170 15.42 -18.19 4.34
N VAL A 171 14.65 -19.21 4.76
CA VAL A 171 13.28 -19.05 5.22
C VAL A 171 13.21 -18.20 6.48
N CYS A 172 14.10 -18.38 7.46
CA CYS A 172 14.14 -17.55 8.67
C CYS A 172 14.41 -16.07 8.33
N LEU A 173 15.37 -15.78 7.46
CA LEU A 173 15.66 -14.42 7.01
C LEU A 173 14.48 -13.80 6.24
N ALA A 174 13.81 -14.58 5.40
CA ALA A 174 12.61 -14.14 4.70
C ALA A 174 11.45 -13.87 5.67
N VAL A 175 11.25 -14.71 6.68
CA VAL A 175 10.23 -14.51 7.72
C VAL A 175 10.54 -13.26 8.55
N GLU A 176 11.79 -13.05 8.96
CA GLU A 176 12.21 -11.84 9.68
C GLU A 176 11.92 -10.58 8.86
N GLU A 177 12.20 -10.59 7.55
CA GLU A 177 11.91 -9.46 6.67
C GLU A 177 10.41 -9.21 6.52
N VAL A 178 9.62 -10.28 6.35
CA VAL A 178 8.14 -10.20 6.30
C VAL A 178 7.57 -9.66 7.60
N GLU A 179 8.09 -10.09 8.75
CA GLU A 179 7.69 -9.57 10.06
C GLU A 179 8.08 -8.11 10.23
N ARG A 180 9.26 -7.70 9.75
CA ARG A 180 9.72 -6.31 9.75
C ARG A 180 8.79 -5.42 8.92
N VAL A 181 8.44 -5.85 7.72
CA VAL A 181 7.49 -5.15 6.83
C VAL A 181 6.09 -5.10 7.45
N ARG A 182 5.63 -6.20 8.05
CA ARG A 182 4.34 -6.26 8.74
C ARG A 182 4.29 -5.30 9.94
N ALA A 183 5.34 -5.27 10.75
CA ALA A 183 5.45 -4.37 11.89
C ALA A 183 5.44 -2.90 11.45
N ALA A 184 6.25 -2.53 10.44
CA ALA A 184 6.26 -1.19 9.88
C ALA A 184 4.89 -0.77 9.32
N ARG A 185 4.19 -1.70 8.66
CA ARG A 185 2.84 -1.46 8.14
C ARG A 185 1.82 -1.27 9.27
N LEU A 186 1.91 -2.05 10.35
CA LEU A 186 1.04 -1.90 11.51
C LEU A 186 1.27 -0.56 12.22
N GLU A 187 2.53 -0.16 12.40
CA GLU A 187 2.89 1.14 12.97
C GLU A 187 2.39 2.32 12.12
N ALA A 188 2.47 2.21 10.79
CA ALA A 188 1.94 3.21 9.87
C ALA A 188 0.42 3.36 10.01
N VAL A 189 -0.32 2.24 10.05
CA VAL A 189 -1.77 2.22 10.27
C VAL A 189 -2.13 2.83 11.64
N ASP A 190 -1.40 2.47 12.69
CA ASP A 190 -1.62 3.01 14.03
C ASP A 190 -1.33 4.52 14.10
N LYS A 191 -0.30 5.01 13.40
CA LYS A 191 0.00 6.45 13.30
C LYS A 191 -1.13 7.19 12.59
N GLU A 192 -1.62 6.66 11.48
CA GLU A 192 -2.74 7.24 10.72
C GLU A 192 -4.03 7.26 11.56
N ARG A 193 -4.30 6.19 12.32
CA ARG A 193 -5.43 6.13 13.24
C ARG A 193 -5.33 7.20 14.34
N ARG A 194 -4.16 7.36 14.97
CA ARG A 194 -3.93 8.41 15.99
C ARG A 194 -4.11 9.81 15.40
N GLN A 195 -3.63 10.04 14.19
CA GLN A 195 -3.81 11.33 13.51
C GLN A 195 -5.29 11.63 13.25
N ARG A 196 -6.05 10.69 12.69
CA ARG A 196 -7.49 10.86 12.49
C ARG A 196 -8.23 11.09 13.80
N GLN A 197 -7.84 10.41 14.87
CA GLN A 197 -8.45 10.61 16.18
C GLN A 197 -8.19 12.03 16.72
N ALA A 198 -6.96 12.53 16.58
CA ALA A 198 -6.61 13.90 16.96
C ALA A 198 -7.40 14.94 16.13
N GLU A 199 -7.52 14.74 14.81
CA GLU A 199 -8.30 15.63 13.93
C GLU A 199 -9.79 15.69 14.33
N VAL A 200 -10.37 14.56 14.73
CA VAL A 200 -11.75 14.49 15.24
C VAL A 200 -11.87 15.19 16.59
N GLU A 201 -10.91 15.00 17.50
CA GLU A 201 -10.89 15.68 18.80
C GLU A 201 -10.77 17.20 18.65
N ASP A 202 -9.88 17.69 17.78
CA ASP A 202 -9.73 19.11 17.47
C ASP A 202 -11.01 19.69 16.85
N SER A 203 -11.64 18.96 15.92
CA SER A 203 -12.92 19.35 15.31
C SER A 203 -14.05 19.44 16.34
N LEU A 204 -14.10 18.50 17.29
CA LEU A 204 -15.07 18.51 18.39
C LEU A 204 -14.84 19.67 19.34
N ILE A 205 -13.57 19.99 19.66
CA ILE A 205 -13.22 21.14 20.49
C ILE A 205 -13.65 22.43 19.78
N ALA A 206 -13.31 22.59 18.49
CA ALA A 206 -13.71 23.75 17.71
C ALA A 206 -15.25 23.92 17.68
N MET A 207 -15.98 22.85 17.41
CA MET A 207 -17.46 22.88 17.41
C MET A 207 -18.03 23.26 18.78
N ARG A 208 -17.45 22.77 19.88
CA ARG A 208 -17.86 23.14 21.25
C ARG A 208 -17.57 24.60 21.55
N VAL A 209 -16.41 25.11 21.16
CA VAL A 209 -16.04 26.52 21.36
C VAL A 209 -17.01 27.43 20.59
N THR A 210 -17.24 27.17 19.30
CA THR A 210 -18.20 27.94 18.50
C THR A 210 -19.62 27.85 19.09
N ARG A 211 -20.04 26.69 19.59
CA ARG A 211 -21.35 26.56 20.24
C ARG A 211 -21.42 27.38 21.54
N MET A 212 -20.36 27.41 22.34
CA MET A 212 -20.30 28.23 23.55
C MET A 212 -20.32 29.73 23.23
N GLU A 213 -19.61 30.16 22.19
CA GLU A 213 -19.59 31.55 21.73
C GLU A 213 -20.96 32.00 21.23
N THR A 214 -21.60 31.22 20.36
CA THR A 214 -22.97 31.49 19.87
C THR A 214 -23.99 31.54 21.00
N LEU A 215 -23.96 30.60 21.95
CA LEU A 215 -24.81 30.65 23.15
C LEU A 215 -24.54 31.90 24.00
N GLY A 216 -23.26 32.31 24.11
CA GLY A 216 -22.87 33.53 24.81
C GLY A 216 -23.35 34.82 24.12
N GLU A 217 -23.45 34.82 22.79
CA GLU A 217 -24.07 35.90 22.01
C GLU A 217 -25.59 35.92 22.17
N GLU A 218 -26.25 34.77 22.05
CA GLU A 218 -27.69 34.62 22.24
C GLU A 218 -28.11 35.12 23.64
N MET A 219 -27.40 34.70 24.70
CA MET A 219 -27.69 35.14 26.07
C MET A 219 -27.48 36.64 26.25
N ARG A 220 -26.44 37.23 25.62
CA ARG A 220 -26.20 38.68 25.68
C ARG A 220 -27.30 39.46 24.95
N ALA A 221 -27.69 39.01 23.76
CA ALA A 221 -28.77 39.62 22.98
C ALA A 221 -30.11 39.56 23.74
N GLU A 222 -30.40 38.44 24.40
CA GLU A 222 -31.60 38.31 25.21
C GLU A 222 -31.58 39.21 26.46
N GLN A 223 -30.42 39.35 27.13
CA GLN A 223 -30.26 40.31 28.22
C GLN A 223 -30.45 41.76 27.76
N GLU A 224 -30.01 42.10 26.56
CA GLU A 224 -30.21 43.42 25.97
C GLU A 224 -31.68 43.67 25.65
N ARG A 225 -32.37 42.69 25.03
CA ARG A 225 -33.83 42.76 24.82
C ARG A 225 -34.61 42.98 26.11
N MET A 226 -34.35 42.17 27.14
CA MET A 226 -35.02 42.33 28.44
C MET A 226 -34.77 43.70 29.06
N ARG A 227 -33.55 44.25 28.87
CA ARG A 227 -33.21 45.60 29.35
C ARG A 227 -33.97 46.67 28.57
N ASP A 228 -34.07 46.54 27.26
CA ASP A 228 -34.77 47.49 26.40
C ASP A 228 -36.28 47.46 26.66
N GLU A 229 -36.88 46.27 26.78
CA GLU A 229 -38.29 46.10 27.18
C GLU A 229 -38.57 46.76 28.55
N LEU A 230 -37.67 46.57 29.53
CA LEU A 230 -37.81 47.20 30.85
C LEU A 230 -37.70 48.72 30.76
N ASN A 231 -36.77 49.23 29.95
CA ASN A 231 -36.61 50.67 29.73
C ASN A 231 -37.84 51.27 29.06
N GLU A 232 -38.37 50.62 28.02
CA GLU A 232 -39.58 51.01 27.31
C GLU A 232 -40.77 51.04 28.27
N TRP A 233 -41.00 49.97 29.03
CA TRP A 233 -42.04 49.91 30.05
C TRP A 233 -41.92 51.04 31.09
N CYS A 234 -40.70 51.33 31.57
CA CYS A 234 -40.47 52.42 32.51
C CYS A 234 -40.82 53.80 31.91
N VAL A 235 -40.51 54.02 30.63
CA VAL A 235 -40.86 55.26 29.91
C VAL A 235 -42.38 55.36 29.72
N GLU A 236 -43.04 54.28 29.28
CA GLU A 236 -44.50 54.23 29.13
C GLU A 236 -45.21 54.51 30.45
N GLU A 237 -44.81 53.86 31.54
CA GLU A 237 -45.41 54.05 32.87
C GLU A 237 -45.20 55.49 33.36
N ARG A 238 -44.00 56.06 33.17
CA ARG A 238 -43.71 57.45 33.56
C ARG A 238 -44.52 58.44 32.72
N THR A 239 -44.63 58.23 31.41
CA THR A 239 -45.41 59.10 30.52
C THR A 239 -46.90 58.99 30.79
N ALA A 240 -47.43 57.80 31.11
CA ALA A 240 -48.81 57.60 31.54
C ALA A 240 -49.13 58.36 32.83
N ARG A 241 -48.25 58.28 33.84
CA ARG A 241 -48.40 59.07 35.08
C ARG A 241 -48.38 60.57 34.85
N MET A 242 -47.51 61.06 33.98
CA MET A 242 -47.48 62.49 33.61
C MET A 242 -48.76 62.93 32.90
N ARG A 243 -49.26 62.13 31.94
CA ARG A 243 -50.53 62.39 31.26
C ARG A 243 -51.71 62.44 32.22
N SER A 244 -51.83 61.47 33.12
CA SER A 244 -52.88 61.46 34.15
C SER A 244 -52.82 62.71 35.04
N MET A 245 -51.61 63.15 35.43
CA MET A 245 -51.44 64.37 36.21
C MET A 245 -51.85 65.62 35.42
N GLN A 246 -51.51 65.71 34.12
CA GLN A 246 -51.94 66.80 33.24
C GLN A 246 -53.46 66.84 33.09
N GLU A 247 -54.10 65.70 32.85
CA GLU A 247 -55.56 65.58 32.76
C GLU A 247 -56.26 66.03 34.07
N ASP A 248 -55.70 65.68 35.23
CA ASP A 248 -56.22 66.13 36.53
C ASP A 248 -56.03 67.64 36.73
N PHE A 249 -54.90 68.22 36.27
CA PHE A 249 -54.71 69.67 36.26
C PHE A 249 -55.71 70.37 35.35
N GLU A 250 -55.89 69.90 34.13
CA GLU A 250 -56.85 70.44 33.16
C GLU A 250 -58.29 70.39 33.69
N ARG A 251 -58.67 69.28 34.34
CA ARG A 251 -59.97 69.14 34.99
C ARG A 251 -60.16 70.18 36.08
N ARG A 252 -59.17 70.37 36.95
CA ARG A 252 -59.24 71.38 38.03
C ARG A 252 -59.30 72.80 37.47
N THR A 253 -58.57 73.09 36.38
CA THR A 253 -58.67 74.40 35.73
C THR A 253 -60.06 74.63 35.14
N ALA A 254 -60.64 73.64 34.47
CA ALA A 254 -61.99 73.72 33.93
C ALA A 254 -63.04 73.91 35.03
N GLU A 255 -62.93 73.18 36.15
CA GLU A 255 -63.80 73.38 37.32
C GLU A 255 -63.69 74.80 37.91
N LEU A 256 -62.49 75.37 37.95
CA LEU A 256 -62.26 76.74 38.41
C LEU A 256 -62.83 77.77 37.44
N GLU A 257 -62.71 77.54 36.13
CA GLU A 257 -63.30 78.39 35.09
C GLU A 257 -64.83 78.35 35.13
N GLU A 258 -65.43 77.18 35.30
CA GLU A 258 -66.87 77.01 35.48
C GLU A 258 -67.35 77.78 36.72
N LYS A 259 -66.69 77.59 37.88
CA LYS A 259 -66.98 78.36 39.10
C LYS A 259 -66.82 79.86 38.88
N LEU A 260 -65.80 80.28 38.13
CA LEU A 260 -65.59 81.69 37.81
C LEU A 260 -66.74 82.24 36.96
N GLU A 261 -67.20 81.50 35.96
CA GLU A 261 -68.34 81.90 35.12
C GLU A 261 -69.66 81.92 35.89
N ASP A 262 -69.88 80.97 36.79
CA ASP A 262 -71.03 80.97 37.69
C ASP A 262 -70.99 82.17 38.64
N HIS A 263 -69.82 82.48 39.23
CA HIS A 263 -69.64 83.68 40.05
C HIS A 263 -69.89 84.95 39.23
N LYS A 264 -69.40 85.03 37.99
CA LYS A 264 -69.68 86.16 37.08
C LYS A 264 -71.17 86.25 36.74
N ARG A 265 -71.86 85.13 36.51
CA ARG A 265 -73.31 85.08 36.26
C ARG A 265 -74.09 85.58 37.46
N ALA A 266 -73.78 85.09 38.66
CA ALA A 266 -74.39 85.55 39.90
C ALA A 266 -74.14 87.05 40.16
N LEU A 267 -72.94 87.55 39.86
CA LEU A 267 -72.65 88.98 39.93
C LEU A 267 -73.48 89.78 38.91
N ARG A 268 -73.62 89.31 37.67
CA ARG A 268 -74.46 89.94 36.64
C ARG A 268 -75.92 90.01 37.07
N GLU A 269 -76.47 88.94 37.63
CA GLU A 269 -77.83 88.91 38.18
C GLU A 269 -78.00 89.90 39.34
N ARG A 270 -77.09 89.89 40.32
CA ARG A 270 -77.12 90.86 41.43
C ARG A 270 -77.03 92.30 40.96
N VAL A 271 -76.25 92.58 39.92
CA VAL A 271 -76.17 93.93 39.31
C VAL A 271 -77.48 94.29 38.60
N ALA A 272 -78.15 93.34 37.96
CA ALA A 272 -79.45 93.54 37.34
C ALA A 272 -80.55 93.88 38.37
N ASP A 273 -80.50 93.26 39.55
CA ASP A 273 -81.47 93.49 40.65
C ASP A 273 -81.29 94.84 41.37
N LEU A 274 -80.17 95.55 41.18
CA LEU A 274 -79.96 96.87 41.79
C LEU A 274 -80.90 97.93 41.20
N GLY A 275 -81.43 98.84 42.02
CA GLY A 275 -82.29 99.94 41.53
C GLY A 275 -81.58 100.89 40.55
N GLU A 276 -82.34 101.64 39.74
CA GLU A 276 -81.79 102.54 38.71
C GLU A 276 -80.84 103.61 39.28
N SER A 277 -81.10 104.10 40.50
CA SER A 277 -80.25 105.03 41.24
C SER A 277 -78.91 104.40 41.68
N GLN A 278 -78.91 103.13 42.10
CA GLN A 278 -77.72 102.40 42.53
C GLN A 278 -76.83 102.00 41.34
N ARG A 279 -77.44 101.62 40.21
CA ARG A 279 -76.73 101.32 38.96
C ARG A 279 -75.98 102.55 38.43
N ARG A 280 -76.61 103.74 38.43
CA ARG A 280 -75.96 105.00 38.05
C ARG A 280 -74.77 105.35 38.96
N ALA A 281 -74.87 105.09 40.27
CA ALA A 281 -73.77 105.34 41.21
C ALA A 281 -72.56 104.41 40.98
N ILE A 282 -72.79 103.12 40.70
CA ILE A 282 -71.72 102.16 40.38
C ILE A 282 -71.05 102.50 39.05
N GLU A 283 -71.82 102.87 38.03
CA GLU A 283 -71.28 103.21 36.71
C GLU A 283 -70.37 104.46 36.77
N LEU A 284 -70.73 105.44 37.60
CA LEU A 284 -69.87 106.59 37.90
C LEU A 284 -68.59 106.18 38.65
N LEU A 285 -68.66 105.24 39.59
CA LEU A 285 -67.49 104.71 40.32
C LEU A 285 -66.54 103.92 39.40
N VAL A 286 -67.07 103.06 38.53
CA VAL A 286 -66.28 102.29 37.54
C VAL A 286 -65.62 103.23 36.53
N LYS A 287 -66.33 104.25 36.02
CA LYS A 287 -65.75 105.28 35.13
C LYS A 287 -64.69 106.12 35.84
N ALA A 288 -64.80 106.31 37.16
CA ALA A 288 -63.81 106.99 37.98
C ALA A 288 -62.60 106.11 38.36
N THR A 289 -62.62 104.81 38.07
CA THR A 289 -61.48 103.89 38.29
C THR A 289 -60.86 103.46 36.95
N PRO A 290 -59.83 104.16 36.45
CA PRO A 290 -59.08 103.68 35.29
C PRO A 290 -58.25 102.45 35.69
N GLY A 291 -58.56 101.33 35.02
CA GLY A 291 -57.75 100.12 34.82
C GLY A 291 -56.64 99.81 35.82
N ARG A 292 -56.87 98.78 36.65
CA ARG A 292 -55.79 97.95 37.18
C ARG A 292 -56.10 96.49 36.86
N LEU A 293 -55.65 96.05 35.68
CA LEU A 293 -55.37 94.63 35.45
C LEU A 293 -54.11 94.27 36.24
N PRO A 294 -54.10 93.22 37.07
CA PRO A 294 -52.96 92.33 37.21
C PRO A 294 -53.25 91.12 36.32
N GLY A 295 -52.43 90.75 35.35
CA GLY A 295 -51.00 90.50 35.49
C GLY A 295 -50.81 89.01 35.19
N THR A 296 -49.87 88.73 34.29
CA THR A 296 -49.18 87.47 34.06
C THR A 296 -48.98 86.62 35.33
#